data_AF-A0A432FZX3-F1
#
_entry.id   AF-A0A432FZX3-F1
#
_cell.length_a   1.000
_cell.length_b   1.000
_cell.length_c   1.000
_cell.angle_alpha   90.00
_cell.angle_beta   90.00
_cell.angle_gamma   90.00
#
_symmetry.space_group_name_H-M   'P 1'
#
loop_
_entity.id
_entity.type
_entity.pdbx_description
1 polymer ?
#
loop_
_entity_poly.entity_id
_entity_poly.type
_entity_poly.pdbx_seq_one_letter_code
_entity_poly.pdbx_strand_id
1 'polypeptide(L)'
;MIRSFRHKGLERFYRTGSRKGIRTSHGPRLARQLAALEVACKPEEMDFPGWRLHALKGGLEGHWAIRVSGNWRLTFAFEGEDAVLVDYRDYH
;
A
#
# COMPACT_ATOMS: atom_id res chain seq x y z
N MET A 1 -6.02 -5.96 -9.35
CA MET A 1 -5.55 -4.68 -9.95
C MET A 1 -5.72 -3.54 -8.95
N ILE A 2 -4.91 -2.48 -9.00
CA ILE A 2 -5.13 -1.29 -8.15
C ILE A 2 -6.11 -0.34 -8.84
N ARG A 3 -7.25 -0.08 -8.20
CA ARG A 3 -8.33 0.76 -8.76
C ARG A 3 -8.32 2.19 -8.24
N SER A 4 -7.98 2.39 -6.97
CA SER A 4 -8.09 3.71 -6.36
C SER A 4 -7.02 3.99 -5.31
N PHE A 5 -6.65 5.26 -5.20
CA PHE A 5 -5.69 5.77 -4.24
C PHE A 5 -6.31 6.88 -3.39
N ARG A 6 -6.12 6.81 -2.07
CA ARG A 6 -6.35 7.93 -1.16
C ARG A 6 -5.15 8.89 -1.17
N HIS A 7 -3.93 8.36 -1.31
CA HIS A 7 -2.70 9.15 -1.26
C HIS A 7 -2.25 9.66 -2.64
N LYS A 8 -2.44 10.95 -2.91
CA LYS A 8 -2.11 11.55 -4.22
C LYS A 8 -0.63 11.48 -4.62
N GLY A 9 0.29 11.56 -3.65
CA GLY A 9 1.72 11.39 -3.92
C GLY A 9 2.08 9.95 -4.30
N LEU A 10 1.35 8.97 -3.76
CA LEU A 10 1.60 7.55 -4.02
C LEU A 10 1.01 7.16 -5.38
N GLU A 11 -0.20 7.65 -5.68
CA GLU A 11 -0.82 7.51 -6.99
C GLU A 11 0.11 8.05 -8.09
N ARG A 12 0.67 9.25 -7.89
CA ARG A 12 1.63 9.83 -8.83
C ARG A 12 2.86 8.96 -8.99
N PHE A 13 3.42 8.47 -7.89
CA PHE A 13 4.57 7.57 -7.91
C PHE A 13 4.27 6.28 -8.67
N TYR A 14 3.11 5.68 -8.44
CA TYR A 14 2.65 4.47 -9.13
C TYR A 14 2.53 4.70 -10.65
N ARG A 15 1.87 5.79 -11.07
CA ARG A 15 1.59 6.05 -12.49
C ARG A 15 2.80 6.51 -13.30
N THR A 16 3.73 7.26 -12.70
CA THR A 16 4.80 7.95 -13.47
C THR A 16 6.20 7.70 -12.96
N GLY A 17 6.36 7.02 -11.81
CA GLY A 17 7.65 6.88 -11.13
C GLY A 17 8.11 8.16 -10.41
N SER A 18 7.35 9.26 -10.47
CA SER A 18 7.71 10.51 -9.80
C SER A 18 7.69 10.34 -8.29
N ARG A 19 8.81 10.64 -7.63
CA ARG A 19 8.92 10.56 -6.17
C ARG A 19 8.34 11.79 -5.44
N LYS A 20 7.73 12.73 -6.18
CA LYS A 20 7.10 13.92 -5.59
C LYS A 20 5.89 13.50 -4.75
N GLY A 21 5.97 13.77 -3.45
CA GLY A 21 4.89 13.44 -2.50
C GLY A 21 5.06 12.10 -1.80
N ILE A 22 6.19 11.41 -1.92
CA ILE A 22 6.56 10.28 -1.05
C ILE A 22 7.93 10.54 -0.43
N ARG A 23 8.31 9.76 0.58
CA ARG A 23 9.70 9.75 1.04
C ARG A 23 10.58 9.08 -0.01
N THR A 24 11.54 9.83 -0.56
CA THR A 24 12.42 9.34 -1.64
C THR A 24 13.13 8.04 -1.28
N SER A 25 13.57 7.88 -0.03
CA SER A 25 14.21 6.66 0.48
C SER A 25 13.30 5.43 0.50
N HIS A 26 11.97 5.63 0.52
CA HIS A 26 11.00 4.54 0.53
C HIS A 26 10.63 4.07 -0.88
N GLY A 27 10.95 4.86 -1.92
CA GLY A 27 10.58 4.60 -3.31
C GLY A 27 10.87 3.17 -3.79
N PRO A 28 12.09 2.63 -3.62
CA PRO A 28 12.40 1.26 -4.08
C PRO A 28 11.58 0.16 -3.40
N ARG A 29 11.14 0.36 -2.15
CA ARG A 29 10.28 -0.61 -1.45
C ARG A 29 8.82 -0.43 -1.83
N LEU A 30 8.34 0.82 -1.91
CA LEU A 30 7.00 1.13 -2.40
C LEU A 30 6.78 0.61 -3.82
N ALA A 31 7.75 0.71 -4.72
CA ALA A 31 7.64 0.19 -6.08
C ALA A 31 7.38 -1.32 -6.10
N ARG A 32 8.14 -2.10 -5.31
CA ARG A 32 7.95 -3.55 -5.19
C ARG A 32 6.60 -3.91 -4.58
N GLN A 33 6.19 -3.18 -3.55
CA GLN A 33 4.90 -3.41 -2.88
C GLN A 33 3.71 -3.07 -3.78
N LEU A 34 3.77 -1.97 -4.52
CA LEU A 34 2.73 -1.60 -5.47
C LEU A 34 2.68 -2.57 -6.65
N ALA A 35 3.82 -3.05 -7.15
CA ALA A 35 3.85 -4.07 -8.20
C ALA A 35 3.24 -5.40 -7.76
N ALA A 36 3.51 -5.83 -6.51
CA ALA A 36 2.86 -7.02 -5.94
C ALA A 36 1.36 -6.80 -5.73
N LEU A 37 0.97 -5.64 -5.19
CA LEU A 37 -0.44 -5.31 -4.95
C LEU A 37 -1.26 -5.21 -6.24
N GLU A 38 -0.63 -4.80 -7.35
CA GLU A 38 -1.29 -4.74 -8.66
C GLU A 38 -1.81 -6.11 -9.12
N VAL A 39 -1.06 -7.16 -8.86
CA VAL A 39 -1.38 -8.53 -9.30
C VAL A 39 -2.07 -9.37 -8.24
N ALA A 40 -2.15 -8.89 -7.00
CA ALA A 40 -2.84 -9.58 -5.91
C ALA A 40 -4.36 -9.53 -6.11
N CYS A 41 -5.03 -10.66 -5.87
CA CYS A 41 -6.49 -10.78 -5.89
C CYS A 41 -7.10 -10.80 -4.48
N LYS A 42 -6.27 -10.90 -3.43
CA LYS A 42 -6.71 -10.86 -2.03
C LYS A 42 -5.60 -10.38 -1.10
N PRO A 43 -5.92 -9.89 0.11
CA PRO A 43 -4.93 -9.34 1.04
C PRO A 43 -3.82 -10.33 1.42
N GLU A 44 -4.12 -11.61 1.58
CA GLU A 44 -3.18 -12.63 2.05
C GLU A 44 -2.01 -12.84 1.09
N GLU A 45 -2.20 -12.53 -0.20
CA GLU A 45 -1.13 -12.59 -1.21
C GLU A 45 -0.06 -11.52 -1.00
N MET A 46 -0.31 -10.55 -0.11
CA MET A 46 0.65 -9.53 0.29
C MET A 46 1.48 -9.92 1.53
N ASP A 47 1.34 -11.14 2.07
CA ASP A 47 2.09 -11.61 3.25
C ASP A 47 3.53 -12.05 2.92
N PHE A 48 4.29 -11.15 2.31
CA PHE A 48 5.69 -11.40 2.03
C PHE A 48 6.57 -11.26 3.29
N PRO A 49 7.65 -12.06 3.41
CA PRO A 49 8.60 -11.93 4.51
C PRO A 49 9.09 -10.50 4.72
N GLY A 50 8.99 -10.02 5.96
CA GLY A 50 9.41 -8.67 6.35
C GLY A 50 8.44 -7.54 5.99
N TRP A 51 7.32 -7.83 5.32
CA TRP A 51 6.24 -6.86 5.07
C TRP A 51 5.26 -6.80 6.24
N ARG A 52 5.16 -7.85 7.06
CA ARG A 52 4.36 -7.88 8.28
C ARG A 52 2.90 -7.48 8.00
N LEU A 53 2.25 -8.24 7.12
CA LEU A 53 0.84 -8.04 6.81
C LEU A 53 0.01 -8.17 8.10
N HIS A 54 -0.94 -7.27 8.26
CA HIS A 54 -1.93 -7.36 9.34
C HIS A 54 -3.20 -6.61 8.94
N ALA A 55 -4.34 -7.14 9.38
CA ALA A 55 -5.62 -6.46 9.29
C ALA A 55 -5.66 -5.28 10.27
N LEU A 56 -6.31 -4.19 9.84
CA LEU A 56 -6.60 -3.03 10.67
C LEU A 56 -7.96 -3.18 11.36
N LYS A 57 -8.16 -2.40 12.42
CA LYS A 57 -9.33 -2.48 13.30
C LYS A 57 -9.97 -1.10 13.48
N GLY A 58 -11.18 -1.06 14.04
CA GLY A 58 -11.90 0.18 14.32
C GLY A 58 -12.40 0.84 13.04
N GLY A 59 -12.23 2.16 12.90
CA GLY A 59 -12.67 2.89 11.69
C GLY A 59 -11.96 2.50 10.37
N LEU A 60 -11.02 1.57 10.43
CA LEU A 60 -10.34 0.96 9.28
C LEU A 60 -10.54 -0.56 9.22
N GLU A 61 -11.60 -1.09 9.84
CA GLU A 61 -11.99 -2.48 9.64
C GLU A 61 -12.20 -2.79 8.14
N GLY A 62 -11.72 -3.96 7.70
CA GLY A 62 -11.66 -4.32 6.28
C GLY A 62 -10.43 -3.79 5.53
N HIS A 63 -9.65 -2.88 6.13
CA HIS A 63 -8.35 -2.49 5.59
C HIS A 63 -7.22 -3.38 6.11
N TRP A 64 -6.13 -3.39 5.35
CA TRP A 64 -4.91 -4.11 5.61
C TRP A 64 -3.72 -3.17 5.55
N ALA A 65 -2.63 -3.55 6.20
CA ALA A 65 -1.40 -2.79 6.19
C ALA A 65 -0.17 -3.68 6.04
N ILE A 66 0.79 -3.18 5.26
CA ILE A 66 2.15 -3.72 5.21
C ILE A 66 3.17 -2.63 5.54
N ARG A 67 4.28 -3.05 6.13
CA ARG A 67 5.40 -2.19 6.52
C ARG A 67 6.18 -1.70 5.29
N VAL A 68 6.32 -0.38 5.20
CA VAL A 68 7.26 0.28 4.27
C VAL A 68 8.60 0.47 4.99
N SER A 69 8.66 1.30 6.02
CA SER A 69 9.88 1.56 6.80
C SER A 69 9.52 2.18 8.15
N GLY A 70 10.11 1.70 9.25
CA GLY A 70 9.78 2.19 10.60
C GLY A 70 8.27 2.18 10.86
N ASN A 71 7.69 3.36 11.11
CA ASN A 71 6.27 3.58 11.35
C ASN A 71 5.43 3.71 10.06
N TRP A 72 6.06 3.80 8.89
CA TRP A 72 5.35 3.96 7.64
C TRP A 72 4.69 2.68 7.15
N ARG A 73 3.45 2.80 6.69
CA ARG A 73 2.64 1.71 6.16
C ARG A 73 2.11 2.05 4.78
N LEU A 74 2.03 1.02 3.94
CA LEU A 74 1.15 1.00 2.78
C LEU A 74 -0.12 0.31 3.27
N THR A 75 -1.25 1.01 3.17
CA THR A 75 -2.56 0.47 3.57
C THR A 75 -3.48 0.38 2.38
N PHE A 76 -4.34 -0.62 2.35
CA PHE A 76 -5.25 -0.88 1.23
C PHE A 76 -6.46 -1.66 1.73
N ALA A 77 -7.53 -1.67 0.95
CA ALA A 77 -8.65 -2.60 1.11
C ALA A 77 -8.85 -3.35 -0.21
N PHE A 78 -9.72 -4.36 -0.20
CA PHE A 78 -10.11 -5.10 -1.39
C PHE A 78 -11.61 -5.00 -1.60
N GLU A 79 -12.02 -4.77 -2.85
CA GLU A 79 -13.40 -4.90 -3.32
C GLU A 79 -13.41 -6.00 -4.39
N GLY A 80 -13.90 -7.19 -4.02
CA GLY A 80 -13.67 -8.39 -4.83
C GLY A 80 -12.18 -8.68 -4.95
N GLU A 81 -11.68 -8.76 -6.19
CA GLU A 81 -10.27 -9.04 -6.51
C GLU A 81 -9.43 -7.77 -6.71
N ASP A 82 -10.03 -6.60 -6.52
CA ASP A 82 -9.42 -5.33 -6.81
C ASP A 82 -8.97 -4.60 -5.55
N ALA A 83 -7.71 -4.14 -5.54
CA ALA A 83 -7.16 -3.32 -4.48
C ALA A 83 -7.69 -1.88 -4.60
N VAL A 84 -8.27 -1.38 -3.52
CA VAL A 84 -8.90 -0.06 -3.44
C VAL A 84 -8.36 0.74 -2.25
N LEU A 85 -8.61 2.05 -2.28
CA LEU A 85 -8.33 2.97 -1.18
C LEU A 85 -6.85 2.95 -0.75
N VAL A 86 -5.94 2.72 -1.70
CA VAL A 86 -4.52 2.55 -1.44
C VAL A 86 -3.94 3.86 -0.90
N ASP A 87 -3.26 3.77 0.24
CA ASP A 87 -2.79 4.91 1.02
C ASP A 87 -1.40 4.65 1.59
N TYR A 88 -0.67 5.72 1.88
CA TYR A 88 0.70 5.69 2.37
C TYR A 88 0.82 6.65 3.55
N ARG A 89 0.95 6.09 4.76
CA ARG A 89 0.75 6.84 6.01
C ARG A 89 1.87 6.57 7.01
N ASP A 90 2.20 7.58 7.80
CA ASP A 90 2.93 7.41 9.04
C ASP A 90 1.93 7.02 10.14
N TYR A 91 2.28 6.05 10.99
CA TYR A 91 1.43 5.58 12.10
C TYR A 91 1.70 6.36 13.40
N HIS A 92 2.30 7.55 13.30
CA HIS A 92 2.40 8.54 14.38
C HIS A 92 1.55 9.76 14.05
#